data_AF-A0A7J7F098-F1
#
_entry.id   AF-A0A7J7F098-F1
#
_cell.length_a   1.000
_cell.length_b   1.000
_cell.length_c   1.000
_cell.angle_alpha   90.00
_cell.angle_beta   90.00
_cell.angle_gamma   90.00
#
_symmetry.space_group_name_H-M   'P 1'
#
loop_
_entity.id
_entity.type
_entity.pdbx_description
1 polymer ?
#
loop_
_entity_poly.entity_id
_entity_poly.type
_entity_poly.pdbx_seq_one_letter_code
_entity_poly.pdbx_strand_id
1 'polypeptide(L)'
;MERKGRSITRSYYRNSVGGFLVFDITNRRSFEHVKDWLEEAKMYVQPFRIVFLLVGHKCDLASKRQVTREEAEKLSADCGPENVMFCKDI
;
A
#
# COMPACT_ATOMS: atom_id res chain seq x y z
N MET A 1 13.65 21.08 0.70
CA MET A 1 12.22 20.82 0.97
C MET A 1 11.74 19.80 -0.06
N GLU A 2 11.93 18.51 0.22
CA GLU A 2 11.55 17.44 -0.70
C GLU A 2 10.04 17.22 -0.68
N ARG A 3 9.44 17.15 -1.86
CA ARG A 3 8.00 16.96 -2.05
C ARG A 3 7.63 15.56 -1.58
N LYS A 4 6.96 15.45 -0.43
CA LYS A 4 6.24 14.24 -0.02
C LYS A 4 5.24 13.91 -1.12
N GLY A 5 5.40 12.75 -1.77
CA GLY A 5 4.46 12.21 -2.76
C GLY A 5 3.11 11.84 -2.16
N ARG A 6 2.36 12.82 -1.66
CA ARG A 6 0.94 12.69 -1.34
C ARG A 6 0.15 13.37 -2.44
N SER A 7 -0.01 12.67 -3.56
CA SER A 7 -0.92 13.09 -4.62
C SER A 7 -2.02 12.06 -4.78
N ILE A 8 -3.02 12.10 -3.89
CA ILE A 8 -4.38 11.70 -4.25
C ILE A 8 -5.33 12.77 -3.71
N THR A 9 -5.90 13.54 -4.62
CA THR A 9 -6.91 14.56 -4.34
C THR A 9 -8.19 13.86 -3.86
N ARG A 10 -8.86 14.43 -2.86
CA ARG A 10 -10.09 13.90 -2.21
C ARG A 10 -11.20 13.43 -3.19
N SER A 11 -11.18 13.94 -4.43
CA SER A 11 -12.08 13.59 -5.53
C SER A 11 -12.00 12.13 -5.99
N TYR A 12 -10.87 11.43 -5.82
CA TYR A 12 -10.72 10.03 -6.29
C TYR A 12 -11.39 9.00 -5.36
N TYR A 13 -11.72 9.37 -4.12
CA TYR A 13 -12.36 8.42 -3.19
C TYR A 13 -13.86 8.20 -3.50
N ARG A 14 -14.54 9.17 -4.11
CA ARG A 14 -15.94 9.02 -4.53
C ARG A 14 -16.01 8.09 -5.75
N ASN A 15 -16.71 6.97 -5.63
CA ASN A 15 -16.92 5.92 -6.65
C ASN A 15 -15.72 5.01 -6.96
N SER A 16 -14.67 5.00 -6.14
CA SER A 16 -13.61 3.99 -6.27
C SER A 16 -14.12 2.61 -5.83
N VAL A 17 -13.81 1.58 -6.63
CA VAL A 17 -14.13 0.17 -6.33
C VAL A 17 -13.00 -0.50 -5.54
N GLY A 18 -11.77 -0.03 -5.74
CA GLY A 18 -10.58 -0.55 -5.08
C GLY A 18 -9.46 0.50 -5.02
N GLY A 19 -8.44 0.24 -4.20
CA GLY A 19 -7.25 1.09 -4.09
C GLY A 19 -5.97 0.26 -3.96
N PHE A 20 -4.86 0.80 -4.48
CA PHE A 20 -3.53 0.20 -4.30
C PHE A 20 -2.76 0.93 -3.20
N LEU A 21 -2.26 0.18 -2.23
CA LEU A 21 -1.32 0.65 -1.22
C LEU A 21 0.08 0.23 -1.64
N VAL A 22 0.89 1.15 -2.13
CA VAL A 22 2.19 0.83 -2.72
C VAL A 22 3.32 1.22 -1.77
N PHE A 23 4.18 0.27 -1.41
CA PHE A 23 5.41 0.52 -0.67
C PHE A 23 6.64 0.14 -1.51
N ASP A 24 7.80 0.67 -1.16
CA ASP A 24 9.09 0.36 -1.78
C ASP A 24 9.77 -0.75 -1.00
N ILE A 25 10.09 -1.87 -1.65
CA ILE A 25 10.73 -3.00 -0.97
C ILE A 25 12.13 -2.68 -0.43
N THR A 26 12.76 -1.61 -0.93
CA THR A 26 14.09 -1.14 -0.51
C THR A 26 14.02 -0.05 0.56
N ASN A 27 12.83 0.35 1.01
CA ASN A 27 12.64 1.39 2.02
C ASN A 27 11.64 0.93 3.08
N ARG A 28 12.15 0.43 4.21
CA ARG A 28 11.36 -0.05 5.35
C ARG A 28 10.35 0.98 5.85
N ARG A 29 10.73 2.25 5.90
CA ARG A 29 9.86 3.33 6.38
C ARG A 29 8.61 3.50 5.50
N SER A 30 8.71 3.23 4.20
CA SER A 30 7.55 3.26 3.31
C SER A 30 6.54 2.15 3.63
N PHE A 31 7.02 0.99 4.08
CA PHE A 31 6.18 -0.13 4.50
C PHE A 31 5.50 0.14 5.85
N GLU A 32 6.21 0.76 6.79
CA GLU A 32 5.65 1.13 8.10
C GLU A 32 4.48 2.11 7.98
N HIS A 33 4.54 3.05 7.03
CA HIS A 33 3.45 4.02 6.79
C HIS A 33 2.20 3.43 6.13
N VAL A 34 2.23 2.18 5.64
CA VAL A 34 1.08 1.56 4.96
C VAL A 34 -0.16 1.51 5.85
N LYS A 35 0.02 1.29 7.16
CA LYS A 35 -1.09 1.27 8.13
C LYS A 35 -1.79 2.63 8.20
N ASP A 36 -1.00 3.70 8.35
CA ASP A 36 -1.51 5.07 8.40
C ASP A 36 -2.27 5.42 7.11
N TRP A 37 -1.74 5.01 5.95
CA TRP A 37 -2.40 5.24 4.66
C TRP A 37 -3.71 4.47 4.52
N LEU A 38 -3.77 3.23 5.02
CA LEU A 38 -4.99 2.43 5.03
C LEU A 38 -6.06 3.05 5.92
N GLU A 39 -5.68 3.50 7.12
CA GLU A 39 -6.60 4.18 8.04
C GLU A 39 -7.12 5.49 7.45
N GLU A 40 -6.22 6.32 6.90
CA GLU A 40 -6.58 7.56 6.21
C GLU A 40 -7.55 7.28 5.05
N ALA A 41 -7.28 6.28 4.22
CA ALA A 41 -8.16 5.89 3.12
C ALA A 41 -9.52 5.38 3.63
N LYS A 42 -9.55 4.54 4.67
CA LYS A 42 -10.79 4.04 5.29
C LYS A 42 -11.68 5.19 5.82
N MET A 43 -11.10 6.28 6.32
CA MET A 43 -11.87 7.45 6.77
C MET A 43 -12.57 8.19 5.62
N TYR A 44 -11.96 8.25 4.43
CA TYR A 44 -12.53 8.98 3.30
C TYR A 44 -13.55 8.20 2.47
N VAL A 45 -13.58 6.87 2.61
CA VAL A 45 -14.39 5.99 1.76
C VAL A 45 -15.67 5.52 2.43
N GLN A 46 -15.88 5.81 3.72
CA GLN A 46 -17.15 5.51 4.40
C GLN A 46 -18.33 6.24 3.72
N PRO A 47 -19.49 5.57 3.53
CA PRO A 47 -19.86 4.23 4.01
C PRO A 47 -19.53 3.07 3.03
N PHE A 48 -18.78 3.32 1.96
CA PHE A 48 -18.52 2.32 0.91
C PHE A 48 -17.46 1.29 1.36
N ARG A 49 -17.68 0.01 1.05
CA ARG A 49 -16.63 -1.00 1.12
C ARG A 49 -15.73 -0.86 -0.11
N ILE A 50 -14.45 -0.59 0.13
CA ILE A 50 -13.40 -0.57 -0.90
C ILE A 50 -12.40 -1.67 -0.59
N VAL A 51 -11.97 -2.41 -1.62
CA VAL A 51 -10.92 -3.43 -1.52
C VAL A 51 -9.56 -2.76 -1.71
N PHE A 52 -8.62 -3.04 -0.81
CA PHE A 52 -7.24 -2.57 -0.93
C PHE A 52 -6.30 -3.70 -1.30
N LEU A 53 -5.42 -3.47 -2.27
CA LEU A 53 -4.32 -4.36 -2.62
C LEU A 53 -2.99 -3.77 -2.14
N LEU A 54 -2.23 -4.54 -1.38
CA LEU A 54 -0.89 -4.14 -0.94
C LEU A 54 0.14 -4.49 -2.02
N VAL A 55 0.93 -3.51 -2.47
CA VAL A 55 1.89 -3.68 -3.58
C VAL A 55 3.31 -3.33 -3.13
N GLY A 56 4.23 -4.28 -3.25
CA GLY A 56 5.67 -4.02 -3.09
C GLY A 56 6.31 -3.70 -4.45
N HIS A 57 6.73 -2.44 -4.68
CA HIS A 57 7.41 -2.02 -5.91
C HIS A 57 8.95 -2.00 -5.77
N LYS A 58 9.65 -1.84 -6.91
CA LYS A 58 11.12 -1.96 -7.07
C LYS A 58 11.67 -3.37 -6.87
N CYS A 59 10.94 -4.39 -7.33
CA CYS A 59 11.37 -5.78 -7.22
C CYS A 59 12.62 -6.14 -8.03
N ASP A 60 12.99 -5.29 -9.00
CA ASP A 60 14.28 -5.32 -9.70
C ASP A 60 15.46 -5.12 -8.73
N LEU A 61 15.26 -4.35 -7.64
CA LEU A 61 16.27 -4.12 -6.59
C LEU A 61 16.21 -5.15 -5.45
N ALA A 62 15.88 -6.41 -5.76
CA ALA A 62 15.72 -7.47 -4.76
C ALA A 62 16.94 -7.66 -3.85
N SER A 63 18.16 -7.37 -4.32
CA SER A 63 19.38 -7.42 -3.51
C SER A 63 19.45 -6.37 -2.41
N LYS A 64 18.68 -5.28 -2.53
CA LYS A 64 18.55 -4.22 -1.54
C LYS A 64 17.24 -4.32 -0.76
N ARG A 65 16.56 -5.47 -0.82
CA ARG A 65 15.29 -5.70 -0.15
C ARG A 65 15.46 -5.51 1.36
N GLN A 66 14.67 -4.60 1.91
CA GLN A 66 14.55 -4.37 3.33
C GLN A 66 13.27 -4.98 3.91
N VAL A 67 12.27 -5.30 3.09
CA VAL A 67 10.97 -5.85 3.51
C VAL A 67 10.72 -7.18 2.81
N THR A 68 10.53 -8.25 3.59
CA THR A 68 10.31 -9.59 3.04
C THR A 68 8.86 -9.78 2.57
N ARG A 69 8.62 -10.87 1.84
CA ARG A 69 7.28 -11.22 1.38
C ARG A 69 6.39 -11.59 2.56
N GLU A 70 6.93 -12.35 3.50
CA GLU A 70 6.26 -12.85 4.70
C GLU A 70 5.83 -11.68 5.60
N GLU A 71 6.65 -10.64 5.72
CA GLU A 71 6.29 -9.42 6.45
C GLU A 71 5.10 -8.70 5.83
N ALA A 72 5.08 -8.58 4.50
CA ALA A 72 3.98 -7.95 3.78
C ALA A 72 2.70 -8.78 3.84
N GLU A 73 2.80 -10.10 3.71
CA GLU A 73 1.68 -11.04 3.86
C GLU A 73 1.08 -10.98 5.26
N LYS A 74 1.93 -10.94 6.30
CA LYS A 74 1.48 -10.76 7.69
C LYS A 74 0.75 -9.42 7.87
N LEU A 75 1.31 -8.32 7.33
CA LEU A 75 0.64 -7.02 7.39
C LEU A 75 -0.73 -7.03 6.72
N SER A 76 -0.85 -7.70 5.57
CA SER A 76 -2.10 -7.87 4.83
C SER A 76 -3.15 -8.62 5.67
N ALA A 77 -2.75 -9.76 6.25
CA ALA A 77 -3.62 -10.56 7.10
C ALA A 77 -4.10 -9.80 8.35
N ASP A 78 -3.21 -9.01 8.98
CA ASP A 78 -3.52 -8.27 10.21
C ASP A 78 -4.41 -7.02 9.96
N CYS A 79 -4.28 -6.36 8.80
CA CYS A 79 -4.85 -5.01 8.59
C CYS A 79 -6.03 -4.98 7.60
N GLY A 80 -6.26 -6.05 6.85
CA GLY A 80 -7.40 -6.22 5.95
C GLY A 80 -7.21 -5.95 4.45
N PRO A 81 -6.05 -5.59 3.87
CA PRO A 81 -5.85 -5.77 2.43
C PRO A 81 -6.05 -7.25 2.08
N GLU A 82 -6.89 -7.54 1.10
CA GLU A 82 -7.29 -8.93 0.80
C GLU A 82 -6.16 -9.74 0.16
N ASN A 83 -5.21 -9.06 -0.49
CA ASN A 83 -4.11 -9.70 -1.20
C ASN A 83 -2.83 -8.84 -1.18
N VAL A 84 -1.68 -9.51 -1.32
CA VAL A 84 -0.37 -8.89 -1.52
C VAL A 84 0.13 -9.23 -2.91
N MET A 85 0.60 -8.23 -3.64
CA MET A 85 1.21 -8.40 -4.95
C MET A 85 2.61 -7.80 -4.95
N PHE A 86 3.61 -8.54 -5.40
CA PHE A 86 4.93 -7.99 -5.68
C PHE A 86 5.08 -7.78 -7.17
N CYS A 87 5.81 -6.73 -7.58
CA CYS A 87 5.98 -6.36 -8.98
C CYS A 87 6.65 -7.43 -9.88
N LYS A 88 7.02 -8.60 -9.34
CA LYS A 88 7.50 -9.78 -10.08
C LYS A 88 6.39 -10.77 -10.47
N ASP A 89 5.17 -10.56 -9.98
CA ASP A 89 4.01 -11.42 -10.23
C ASP A 89 3.13 -10.90 -11.40
N ILE A 90 3.65 -9.99 -12.26
CA ILE A 90 3.01 -9.44 -13.47
C ILE A 90 3.83 -9.73 -14.72
#